data_AF-A0A3D0VS04-F1
#
_entry.id   AF-A0A3D0VS04-F1
#
_cell.length_a   1.000
_cell.length_b   1.000
_cell.length_c   1.000
_cell.angle_alpha   90.00
_cell.angle_beta   90.00
_cell.angle_gamma   90.00
#
_symmetry.space_group_name_H-M   'P 1'
#
loop_
_entity.id
_entity.type
_entity.pdbx_description
1 polymer ?
#
loop_
_entity_poly.entity_id
_entity_poly.type
_entity_poly.pdbx_seq_one_letter_code
_entity_poly.pdbx_strand_id
1 'polypeptide(L)'
;MQKRNSKHDLIFNAAAIELYKLRPPVAPDDLLEEYSDFGKYRWFIDLVQYDERLMSCMAVMLRDNLEKRGKINRRDLFSSLRKMAARMPDKLITDHELSDVLFEIFERLMISGRHNFSKTCINGYQQAIDTVLKKVVLGDDAVKTLLSHASDSFRILNRIVNYPVSNSMVSMWALANFETDIFRHKRIKLLALILNDDPDYRISLQIIDDDHEYFNRHDMAVYKEAGIDIQLGRIFSGRFLQERDDFEIISDFDPAKENWLSKGGSMHINDYFSKDHKKRYLLERLARRYYYRYPSVMENPDDYIMELNRHFEREKVKTYITVRIYAILYSHLEMNIKTQLMKNCYTVTKDTGLIYVARRMGNVEFLEWMMRNY
;
A
#
# COMPACT_ATOMS: atom_id res chain seq x y z
N MET A 1 40.25 -21.02 22.46
CA MET A 1 39.21 -21.76 23.22
C MET A 1 37.90 -20.98 23.11
N GLN A 2 36.93 -21.47 22.34
CA GLN A 2 35.57 -20.90 22.37
C GLN A 2 34.93 -21.25 23.72
N LYS A 3 34.64 -20.24 24.56
CA LYS A 3 33.83 -20.44 25.76
C LYS A 3 32.49 -21.02 25.32
N ARG A 4 32.20 -22.27 25.71
CA ARG A 4 30.86 -22.84 25.55
C ARG A 4 29.92 -22.03 26.44
N ASN A 5 29.04 -21.24 25.82
CA ASN A 5 27.96 -20.55 26.54
C ASN A 5 27.12 -21.63 27.25
N SER A 6 26.95 -21.49 28.57
CA SER A 6 26.18 -22.47 29.33
C SER A 6 24.71 -22.43 28.92
N LYS A 7 23.96 -23.52 29.12
CA LYS A 7 22.50 -23.53 28.90
C LYS A 7 21.79 -22.40 29.66
N HIS A 8 22.33 -22.04 30.83
CA HIS A 8 21.87 -20.91 31.64
C HIS A 8 22.10 -19.56 30.94
N ASP A 9 23.27 -19.35 30.33
CA ASP A 9 23.56 -18.11 29.58
C ASP A 9 22.66 -17.96 28.35
N LEU A 10 22.35 -19.07 27.67
CA LEU A 10 21.41 -19.06 26.54
C LEU A 10 19.99 -18.65 26.98
N ILE A 11 19.51 -19.21 28.09
CA ILE A 11 18.18 -18.89 28.64
C ILE A 11 18.14 -17.44 29.14
N PHE A 12 19.18 -16.99 29.87
CA PHE A 12 19.29 -15.62 30.35
C PHE A 12 19.32 -14.61 29.19
N ASN A 13 20.13 -14.84 28.17
CA ASN A 13 20.20 -13.96 27.01
C ASN A 13 18.88 -13.94 26.23
N ALA A 14 18.20 -15.09 26.09
CA ALA A 14 16.88 -15.14 25.47
C ALA A 14 15.84 -14.36 26.28
N ALA A 15 15.79 -14.55 27.60
CA ALA A 15 14.89 -13.82 28.49
C ALA A 15 15.18 -12.30 28.50
N ALA A 16 16.44 -11.89 28.46
CA ALA A 16 16.85 -10.49 28.35
C ALA A 16 16.39 -9.89 27.01
N ILE A 17 16.54 -10.62 25.89
CA ILE A 17 16.04 -10.18 24.58
C ILE A 17 14.52 -10.01 24.60
N GLU A 18 13.77 -10.95 25.17
CA GLU A 18 12.31 -10.82 25.30
C GLU A 18 11.92 -9.65 26.21
N LEU A 19 12.65 -9.43 27.31
CA LEU A 19 12.44 -8.28 28.18
C LEU A 19 12.70 -6.95 27.44
N TYR A 20 13.75 -6.88 26.62
CA TYR A 20 14.03 -5.70 25.79
C TYR A 20 13.01 -5.50 24.68
N LYS A 21 12.40 -6.56 24.13
CA LYS A 21 11.28 -6.40 23.18
C LYS A 21 10.05 -5.81 23.87
N LEU A 22 9.79 -6.19 25.12
CA LEU A 22 8.67 -5.66 25.91
C LEU A 22 8.94 -4.23 26.41
N ARG A 23 10.21 -3.91 26.70
CA ARG A 23 10.66 -2.59 27.18
C ARG A 23 11.94 -2.19 26.44
N PRO A 24 11.82 -1.65 25.22
CA PRO A 24 12.97 -1.27 24.42
C PRO A 24 13.85 -0.27 25.19
N PRO A 25 15.18 -0.43 25.21
CA PRO A 25 16.08 0.50 25.89
C PRO A 25 16.23 1.80 25.11
N VAL A 26 16.59 2.88 25.80
CA VAL A 26 17.00 4.15 25.15
C VAL A 26 18.44 4.01 24.67
N ALA A 27 18.74 4.52 23.49
CA ALA A 27 20.10 4.48 22.94
C ALA A 27 21.00 5.52 23.65
N PRO A 28 22.26 5.19 23.97
CA PRO A 28 23.26 6.19 24.34
C PRO A 28 23.53 7.16 23.20
N ASP A 29 23.84 8.41 23.54
CA ASP A 29 24.12 9.48 22.57
C ASP A 29 25.32 9.18 21.66
N ASP A 30 26.32 8.48 22.18
CA ASP A 30 27.58 8.13 21.53
C ASP A 30 27.56 6.72 20.91
N LEU A 31 26.38 6.10 20.77
CA LEU A 31 26.26 4.70 20.33
C LEU A 31 26.78 4.46 18.90
N LEU A 32 26.69 5.47 18.02
CA LEU A 32 26.98 5.32 16.60
C LEU A 32 27.68 6.56 16.04
N GLU A 33 29.02 6.60 16.11
CA GLU A 33 29.84 7.65 15.51
C GLU A 33 30.39 7.23 14.14
N GLU A 34 30.80 5.97 14.01
CA GLU A 34 31.33 5.41 12.76
C GLU A 34 30.69 4.06 12.38
N TYR A 35 30.93 3.61 11.15
CA TYR A 35 30.37 2.34 10.68
C TYR A 35 30.86 1.12 11.48
N SER A 36 32.05 1.21 12.09
CA SER A 36 32.58 0.12 12.92
C SER A 36 31.68 -0.14 14.14
N ASP A 37 31.13 0.93 14.73
CA ASP A 37 30.18 0.88 15.83
C ASP A 37 28.89 0.19 15.42
N PHE A 38 28.39 0.46 14.20
CA PHE A 38 27.22 -0.25 13.67
C PHE A 38 27.45 -1.75 13.66
N GLY A 39 28.60 -2.21 13.17
CA GLY A 39 28.95 -3.64 13.17
C GLY A 39 28.99 -4.26 14.57
N LYS A 40 29.48 -3.50 15.56
CA LYS A 40 29.62 -3.94 16.95
C LYS A 40 28.30 -3.96 17.72
N TYR A 41 27.45 -2.94 17.52
CA TYR A 41 26.25 -2.70 18.32
C TYR A 41 24.95 -2.93 17.56
N ARG A 42 24.99 -3.48 16.34
CA ARG A 42 23.80 -3.77 15.53
C ARG A 42 22.67 -4.45 16.29
N TRP A 43 23.00 -5.48 17.06
CA TRP A 43 22.01 -6.26 17.82
C TRP A 43 21.25 -5.38 18.82
N PHE A 44 21.92 -4.37 19.39
CA PHE A 44 21.33 -3.41 20.31
C PHE A 44 20.50 -2.36 19.57
N ILE A 45 21.02 -1.81 18.46
CA ILE A 45 20.31 -0.87 17.57
C ILE A 45 18.97 -1.46 17.08
N ASP A 46 18.95 -2.76 16.81
CA ASP A 46 17.75 -3.48 16.40
C ASP A 46 16.70 -3.63 17.50
N LEU A 47 17.05 -3.36 18.76
CA LEU A 47 16.20 -3.53 19.95
C LEU A 47 15.81 -2.22 20.66
N VAL A 48 16.52 -1.11 20.44
CA VAL A 48 16.25 0.18 21.12
C VAL A 48 14.87 0.78 20.80
N GLN A 49 14.44 1.75 21.59
CA GLN A 49 13.32 2.64 21.24
C GLN A 49 13.64 3.39 19.93
N TYR A 50 12.60 3.99 19.34
CA TYR A 50 12.82 4.91 18.24
C TYR A 50 13.73 6.05 18.71
N ASP A 51 14.80 6.28 17.98
CA ASP A 51 15.75 7.36 18.21
C ASP A 51 16.09 8.00 16.86
N GLU A 52 15.73 9.27 16.73
CA GLU A 52 15.86 10.03 15.48
C GLU A 52 17.32 10.29 15.10
N ARG A 53 18.17 10.60 16.08
CA ARG A 53 19.59 10.83 15.88
C ARG A 53 20.25 9.56 15.36
N LEU A 54 20.00 8.43 16.02
CA LEU A 54 20.52 7.13 15.60
C LEU A 54 20.04 6.75 14.20
N MET A 55 18.78 7.06 13.87
CA MET A 55 18.23 6.89 12.52
C MET A 55 18.95 7.77 11.50
N SER A 56 19.23 9.02 11.83
CA SER A 56 19.98 9.96 10.99
C SER A 56 21.40 9.50 10.74
N CYS A 57 22.14 9.10 11.78
CA CYS A 57 23.47 8.53 11.65
C CYS A 57 23.48 7.31 10.71
N MET A 58 22.53 6.37 10.87
CA MET A 58 22.40 5.22 9.97
C MET A 58 22.03 5.63 8.53
N ALA A 59 21.17 6.63 8.34
CA ALA A 59 20.75 7.11 7.04
C ALA A 59 21.92 7.79 6.29
N VAL A 60 22.65 8.67 6.97
CA VAL A 60 23.87 9.32 6.43
C VAL A 60 24.91 8.26 6.05
N MET A 61 25.19 7.30 6.94
CA MET A 61 26.10 6.19 6.63
C MET A 61 25.63 5.39 5.40
N LEU A 62 24.33 5.15 5.26
CA LEU A 62 23.81 4.45 4.08
C LEU A 62 23.97 5.29 2.81
N ARG A 63 23.54 6.55 2.82
CA ARG A 63 23.63 7.52 1.71
C ARG A 63 25.06 7.58 1.17
N ASP A 64 26.02 7.83 2.05
CA ASP A 64 27.43 8.02 1.70
C ASP A 64 28.11 6.77 1.12
N ASN A 65 27.43 5.62 1.22
CA ASN A 65 27.95 4.32 0.80
C ASN A 65 27.08 3.62 -0.26
N LEU A 66 25.98 4.21 -0.75
CA LEU A 66 25.12 3.60 -1.79
C LEU A 66 25.90 3.20 -3.05
N GLU A 67 26.82 4.06 -3.46
CA GLU A 67 27.62 3.92 -4.69
C GLU A 67 29.02 3.37 -4.42
N LYS A 68 29.46 3.26 -3.17
CA LYS A 68 30.81 2.73 -2.88
C LYS A 68 30.84 1.21 -3.04
N ARG A 69 31.87 0.71 -3.72
CA ARG A 69 32.23 -0.72 -3.70
C ARG A 69 33.10 -0.97 -2.47
N GLY A 70 32.70 -1.82 -1.53
CA GLY A 70 33.49 -2.03 -0.32
C GLY A 70 32.83 -2.83 0.80
N LYS A 71 33.50 -2.82 1.98
CA LYS A 71 33.27 -3.65 3.18
C LYS A 71 31.99 -3.36 3.96
N ILE A 72 31.18 -2.39 3.54
CA ILE A 72 29.95 -2.01 4.24
C ILE A 72 28.81 -2.92 3.84
N ASN A 73 28.21 -3.57 4.84
CA ASN A 73 27.04 -4.40 4.67
C ASN A 73 25.77 -3.54 4.61
N ARG A 74 25.54 -2.94 3.43
CA ARG A 74 24.37 -2.08 3.15
C ARG A 74 23.04 -2.78 3.46
N ARG A 75 22.96 -4.10 3.28
CA ARG A 75 21.77 -4.89 3.63
C ARG A 75 21.42 -4.78 5.10
N ASP A 76 22.42 -4.77 5.96
CA ASP A 76 22.23 -4.70 7.40
C ASP A 76 21.75 -3.32 7.81
N LEU A 77 22.32 -2.26 7.23
CA LEU A 77 21.86 -0.88 7.43
C LEU A 77 20.41 -0.69 6.99
N PHE A 78 20.02 -1.16 5.80
CA PHE A 78 18.60 -1.12 5.37
C PHE A 78 17.68 -1.86 6.34
N SER A 79 18.11 -3.04 6.83
CA SER A 79 17.33 -3.84 7.76
C SER A 79 17.12 -3.11 9.09
N SER A 80 18.17 -2.52 9.65
CA SER A 80 18.13 -1.77 10.91
C SER A 80 17.34 -0.46 10.77
N LEU A 81 17.52 0.30 9.68
CA LEU A 81 16.69 1.47 9.37
C LEU A 81 15.21 1.12 9.29
N ARG A 82 14.87 0.03 8.59
CA ARG A 82 13.47 -0.43 8.50
C ARG A 82 12.90 -0.81 9.86
N LYS A 83 13.68 -1.48 10.72
CA LYS A 83 13.26 -1.83 12.08
C LYS A 83 13.07 -0.59 12.96
N MET A 84 13.94 0.42 12.81
CA MET A 84 13.82 1.70 13.51
C MET A 84 12.56 2.45 13.07
N ALA A 85 12.33 2.56 11.75
CA ALA A 85 11.15 3.20 11.18
C ALA A 85 9.84 2.52 11.60
N ALA A 86 9.83 1.19 11.80
CA ALA A 86 8.67 0.47 12.32
C ALA A 86 8.28 0.90 13.75
N ARG A 87 9.24 1.43 14.53
CA ARG A 87 9.05 1.95 15.88
C ARG A 87 8.74 3.46 15.91
N MET A 88 8.82 4.13 14.75
CA MET A 88 8.51 5.57 14.64
C MET A 88 7.05 5.84 15.01
N PRO A 89 6.78 6.80 15.91
CA PRO A 89 5.42 7.21 16.27
C PRO A 89 4.65 7.70 15.03
N ASP A 90 3.34 7.41 14.95
CA ASP A 90 2.51 7.73 13.78
C ASP A 90 2.33 9.23 13.49
N LYS A 91 2.72 10.09 14.42
CA LYS A 91 2.56 11.56 14.33
C LYS A 91 3.87 12.32 14.50
N LEU A 92 5.00 11.63 14.46
CA LEU A 92 6.29 12.30 14.54
C LEU A 92 6.59 12.95 13.18
N ILE A 93 6.56 14.28 13.15
CA ILE A 93 7.19 15.03 12.06
C ILE A 93 8.68 14.90 12.31
N THR A 94 9.35 14.11 11.48
CA THR A 94 10.81 14.01 11.51
C THR A 94 11.43 15.34 11.15
N ASP A 95 12.61 15.60 11.68
CA ASP A 95 13.47 16.69 11.28
C ASP A 95 13.66 16.74 9.76
N HIS A 96 13.75 17.97 9.24
CA HIS A 96 13.89 18.23 7.81
C HIS A 96 15.17 17.60 7.26
N GLU A 97 16.26 17.63 8.03
CA GLU A 97 17.54 17.04 7.61
C GLU A 97 17.45 15.53 7.42
N LEU A 98 16.84 14.81 8.38
CA LEU A 98 16.63 13.37 8.27
C LEU A 98 15.72 13.03 7.07
N SER A 99 14.62 13.78 6.89
CA SER A 99 13.73 13.61 5.75
C SER A 99 14.48 13.72 4.43
N ASP A 100 15.31 14.75 4.29
CA ASP A 100 16.06 15.01 3.06
C ASP A 100 17.07 13.90 2.77
N VAL A 101 17.80 13.43 3.78
CA VAL A 101 18.73 12.29 3.61
C VAL A 101 18.00 11.01 3.22
N LEU A 102 16.87 10.70 3.87
CA LEU A 102 16.09 9.50 3.53
C LEU A 102 15.48 9.59 2.13
N PHE A 103 15.03 10.78 1.72
CA PHE A 103 14.50 11.01 0.39
C PHE A 103 15.58 10.91 -0.67
N GLU A 104 16.78 11.45 -0.43
CA GLU A 104 17.92 11.34 -1.33
C GLU A 104 18.30 9.86 -1.57
N ILE A 105 18.28 9.04 -0.51
CA ILE A 105 18.49 7.59 -0.63
C ILE A 105 17.40 6.97 -1.51
N PHE A 106 16.14 7.34 -1.30
CA PHE A 106 15.02 6.86 -2.10
C PHE A 106 15.17 7.27 -3.57
N GLU A 107 15.45 8.53 -3.86
CA GLU A 107 15.62 9.07 -5.21
C GLU A 107 16.76 8.35 -5.95
N ARG A 108 17.90 8.12 -5.28
CA ARG A 108 19.03 7.35 -5.82
C ARG A 108 18.65 5.90 -6.16
N LEU A 109 17.76 5.29 -5.40
CA LEU A 109 17.36 3.88 -5.56
C LEU A 109 16.19 3.65 -6.51
N MET A 110 15.24 4.57 -6.51
CA MET A 110 13.93 4.41 -7.16
C MET A 110 13.84 5.15 -8.48
N ILE A 111 14.54 6.29 -8.60
CA ILE A 111 14.38 7.22 -9.72
C ILE A 111 15.65 7.24 -10.56
N SER A 112 16.77 7.68 -9.97
CA SER A 112 18.00 7.93 -10.75
C SER A 112 18.86 6.68 -10.98
N GLY A 113 18.62 5.58 -10.26
CA GLY A 113 19.43 4.35 -10.37
C GLY A 113 20.89 4.52 -9.97
N ARG A 114 21.23 5.59 -9.23
CA ARG A 114 22.57 5.92 -8.76
C ARG A 114 22.98 5.04 -7.58
N HIS A 115 23.28 3.77 -7.87
CA HIS A 115 23.68 2.79 -6.86
C HIS A 115 24.53 1.66 -7.44
N ASN A 116 25.30 0.97 -6.59
CA ASN A 116 26.10 -0.20 -6.96
C ASN A 116 25.51 -1.53 -6.42
N PHE A 117 24.22 -1.75 -6.61
CA PHE A 117 23.51 -2.97 -6.21
C PHE A 117 23.26 -3.90 -7.40
N SER A 118 23.28 -5.22 -7.15
CA SER A 118 22.87 -6.20 -8.15
C SER A 118 21.37 -6.16 -8.39
N LYS A 119 20.94 -6.58 -9.59
CA LYS A 119 19.51 -6.72 -9.95
C LYS A 119 18.74 -7.66 -9.00
N THR A 120 19.41 -8.63 -8.38
CA THR A 120 18.80 -9.56 -7.44
C THR A 120 18.50 -8.93 -6.08
N CYS A 121 19.29 -7.94 -5.64
CA CYS A 121 19.16 -7.34 -4.31
C CYS A 121 18.37 -6.03 -4.30
N ILE A 122 18.34 -5.30 -5.43
CA ILE A 122 17.77 -3.95 -5.50
C ILE A 122 16.31 -3.90 -5.05
N ASN A 123 15.48 -4.88 -5.43
CA ASN A 123 14.07 -4.92 -5.05
C ASN A 123 13.86 -4.93 -3.53
N GLY A 124 14.72 -5.65 -2.79
CA GLY A 124 14.66 -5.69 -1.33
C GLY A 124 15.03 -4.36 -0.68
N TYR A 125 15.99 -3.63 -1.26
CA TYR A 125 16.40 -2.31 -0.79
C TYR A 125 15.38 -1.23 -1.11
N GLN A 126 14.81 -1.26 -2.31
CA GLN A 126 13.69 -0.41 -2.72
C GLN A 126 12.49 -0.60 -1.77
N GLN A 127 12.14 -1.84 -1.44
CA GLN A 127 11.08 -2.11 -0.47
C GLN A 127 11.43 -1.60 0.94
N ALA A 128 12.69 -1.76 1.36
CA ALA A 128 13.13 -1.30 2.66
C ALA A 128 13.03 0.23 2.80
N ILE A 129 13.53 0.99 1.82
CA ILE A 129 13.49 2.46 1.86
C ILE A 129 12.06 3.00 1.72
N ASP A 130 11.23 2.38 0.89
CA ASP A 130 9.79 2.70 0.77
C ASP A 130 9.06 2.52 2.10
N THR A 131 9.38 1.44 2.84
CA THR A 131 8.85 1.20 4.18
C THR A 131 9.31 2.27 5.18
N VAL A 132 10.59 2.66 5.10
CA VAL A 132 11.17 3.69 5.98
C VAL A 132 10.49 5.05 5.75
N LEU A 133 10.31 5.43 4.49
CA LEU A 133 9.69 6.71 4.17
C LEU A 133 8.19 6.76 4.45
N LYS A 134 7.49 5.64 4.59
CA LYS A 134 6.02 5.57 4.71
C LYS A 134 5.40 6.61 5.67
N LYS A 135 6.06 6.93 6.78
CA LYS A 135 5.58 7.89 7.79
C LYS A 135 6.29 9.26 7.76
N VAL A 136 7.28 9.44 6.90
CA VAL A 136 8.11 10.66 6.83
C VAL A 136 7.39 11.74 6.04
N VAL A 137 7.29 12.96 6.57
CA VAL A 137 6.80 14.12 5.80
C VAL A 137 7.97 14.68 5.00
N LEU A 138 7.75 14.95 3.71
CA LEU A 138 8.79 15.40 2.79
C LEU A 138 8.68 16.90 2.53
N GLY A 139 9.81 17.56 2.30
CA GLY A 139 9.85 18.94 1.81
C GLY A 139 9.29 19.09 0.39
N ASP A 140 8.99 20.32 -0.01
CA ASP A 140 8.28 20.62 -1.25
C ASP A 140 8.98 20.12 -2.50
N ASP A 141 10.32 20.25 -2.56
CA ASP A 141 11.09 19.80 -3.73
C ASP A 141 11.13 18.28 -3.85
N ALA A 142 11.17 17.57 -2.72
CA ALA A 142 11.04 16.12 -2.67
C ALA A 142 9.63 15.66 -3.11
N VAL A 143 8.58 16.38 -2.68
CA VAL A 143 7.20 16.14 -3.13
C VAL A 143 7.09 16.34 -4.64
N LYS A 144 7.56 17.47 -5.19
CA LYS A 144 7.54 17.72 -6.64
C LYS A 144 8.24 16.61 -7.43
N THR A 145 9.39 16.15 -6.92
CA THR A 145 10.15 15.04 -7.51
C THR A 145 9.34 13.74 -7.49
N LEU A 146 8.65 13.40 -6.40
CA LEU A 146 7.75 12.23 -6.40
C LEU A 146 6.66 12.36 -7.46
N LEU A 147 6.00 13.51 -7.51
CA LEU A 147 4.86 13.76 -8.41
C LEU A 147 5.27 13.68 -9.89
N SER A 148 6.46 14.16 -10.26
CA SER A 148 6.98 14.06 -11.63
C SER A 148 7.33 12.64 -12.07
N HIS A 149 7.52 11.73 -11.10
CA HIS A 149 7.87 10.32 -11.33
C HIS A 149 6.73 9.36 -10.94
N ALA A 150 5.50 9.86 -10.78
CA ALA A 150 4.36 9.07 -10.33
C ALA A 150 4.05 7.84 -11.20
N SER A 151 4.31 7.92 -12.50
CA SER A 151 4.12 6.84 -13.47
C SER A 151 5.26 5.82 -13.51
N ASP A 152 6.43 6.15 -12.96
CA ASP A 152 7.65 5.39 -13.19
C ASP A 152 7.71 4.12 -12.35
N SER A 153 7.05 4.14 -11.20
CA SER A 153 6.97 2.99 -10.30
C SER A 153 5.69 3.02 -9.49
N PHE A 154 5.05 1.86 -9.37
CA PHE A 154 3.92 1.67 -8.47
C PHE A 154 4.25 1.99 -7.00
N ARG A 155 5.51 1.83 -6.58
CA ARG A 155 5.95 2.23 -5.24
C ARG A 155 5.88 3.74 -5.06
N ILE A 156 6.33 4.50 -6.07
CA ILE A 156 6.24 5.97 -6.08
C ILE A 156 4.77 6.39 -6.06
N LEU A 157 3.93 5.80 -6.92
CA LEU A 157 2.49 6.07 -6.91
C LEU A 157 1.86 5.76 -5.55
N ASN A 158 2.13 4.59 -4.97
CA ASN A 158 1.63 4.20 -3.66
C ASN A 158 2.07 5.16 -2.56
N ARG A 159 3.28 5.70 -2.66
CA ARG A 159 3.79 6.69 -1.73
C ARG A 159 3.01 8.00 -1.83
N ILE A 160 2.74 8.47 -3.04
CA ILE A 160 1.95 9.69 -3.29
C ILE A 160 0.52 9.51 -2.76
N VAL A 161 -0.16 8.42 -3.13
CA VAL A 161 -1.57 8.21 -2.75
C VAL A 161 -1.79 7.80 -1.30
N ASN A 162 -0.71 7.53 -0.56
CA ASN A 162 -0.73 7.32 0.90
C ASN A 162 0.22 8.30 1.60
N TYR A 163 0.38 9.51 1.07
CA TYR A 163 1.18 10.56 1.69
C TYR A 163 0.70 10.77 3.14
N PRO A 164 1.60 10.92 4.14
CA PRO A 164 1.25 10.75 5.55
C PRO A 164 0.40 11.87 6.14
N VAL A 165 0.35 13.03 5.49
CA VAL A 165 -0.38 14.22 5.94
C VAL A 165 -1.14 14.86 4.78
N SER A 166 -2.06 15.78 5.07
CA SER A 166 -2.63 16.62 4.01
C SER A 166 -1.53 17.48 3.37
N ASN A 167 -1.52 17.57 2.04
CA ASN A 167 -0.55 18.36 1.29
C ASN A 167 -1.19 18.85 -0.01
N SER A 168 -1.25 20.16 -0.19
CA SER A 168 -1.97 20.78 -1.30
C SER A 168 -1.37 20.49 -2.67
N MET A 169 -0.05 20.34 -2.79
CA MET A 169 0.57 19.93 -4.05
C MET A 169 0.16 18.52 -4.46
N VAL A 170 0.07 17.60 -3.49
CA VAL A 170 -0.40 16.23 -3.73
C VAL A 170 -1.88 16.23 -4.12
N SER A 171 -2.71 17.04 -3.47
CA SER A 171 -4.14 17.18 -3.77
C SER A 171 -4.38 17.80 -5.16
N MET A 172 -3.66 18.87 -5.51
CA MET A 172 -3.71 19.47 -6.86
C MET A 172 -3.25 18.49 -7.94
N TRP A 173 -2.18 17.73 -7.69
CA TRP A 173 -1.72 16.69 -8.62
C TRP A 173 -2.78 15.59 -8.78
N ALA A 174 -3.42 15.16 -7.68
CA ALA A 174 -4.47 14.14 -7.72
C ALA A 174 -5.69 14.63 -8.50
N LEU A 175 -6.05 15.91 -8.38
CA LEU A 175 -7.11 16.53 -9.17
C LEU A 175 -6.76 16.56 -10.66
N ALA A 176 -5.57 17.06 -11.01
CA ALA A 176 -5.11 17.16 -12.40
C ALA A 176 -4.99 15.79 -13.09
N ASN A 177 -4.72 14.73 -12.32
CA ASN A 177 -4.57 13.37 -12.82
C ASN A 177 -5.81 12.50 -12.60
N PHE A 178 -6.89 13.06 -12.02
CA PHE A 178 -8.02 12.27 -11.56
C PHE A 178 -8.56 11.43 -12.70
N GLU A 179 -8.97 12.05 -13.80
CA GLU A 179 -9.64 11.38 -14.94
C GLU A 179 -8.70 10.57 -15.84
N THR A 180 -7.40 10.55 -15.57
CA THR A 180 -6.42 9.83 -16.40
C THR A 180 -6.52 8.31 -16.22
N ASP A 181 -6.40 7.56 -17.32
CA ASP A 181 -6.45 6.09 -17.29
C ASP A 181 -5.28 5.46 -16.52
N ILE A 182 -4.13 6.12 -16.51
CA ILE A 182 -2.89 5.62 -15.88
C ILE A 182 -3.12 5.32 -14.39
N PHE A 183 -3.89 6.17 -13.70
CA PHE A 183 -4.10 6.07 -12.26
C PHE A 183 -5.53 5.66 -11.87
N ARG A 184 -6.32 5.18 -12.85
CA ARG A 184 -7.72 4.77 -12.66
C ARG A 184 -7.90 3.73 -11.54
N HIS A 185 -6.95 2.82 -11.40
CA HIS A 185 -6.94 1.82 -10.32
C HIS A 185 -6.71 2.40 -8.90
N LYS A 186 -6.34 3.68 -8.79
CA LYS A 186 -6.22 4.44 -7.53
C LYS A 186 -7.35 5.45 -7.34
N ARG A 187 -8.44 5.40 -8.12
CA ARG A 187 -9.58 6.34 -8.08
C ARG A 187 -9.99 6.77 -6.67
N ILE A 188 -10.22 5.79 -5.79
CA ILE A 188 -10.64 6.03 -4.40
C ILE A 188 -9.59 6.85 -3.63
N LYS A 189 -8.30 6.52 -3.82
CA LYS A 189 -7.21 7.20 -3.13
C LYS A 189 -6.93 8.58 -3.71
N LEU A 190 -7.04 8.77 -5.02
CA LEU A 190 -6.97 10.10 -5.64
C LEU A 190 -8.11 10.98 -5.14
N LEU A 191 -9.34 10.44 -5.07
CA LEU A 191 -10.47 11.16 -4.49
C LEU A 191 -10.22 11.51 -3.03
N ALA A 192 -9.65 10.59 -2.24
CA ALA A 192 -9.28 10.86 -0.85
C ALA A 192 -8.29 12.03 -0.72
N LEU A 193 -7.32 12.14 -1.63
CA LEU A 193 -6.38 13.26 -1.68
C LEU A 193 -7.07 14.57 -2.06
N ILE A 194 -7.94 14.56 -3.07
CA ILE A 194 -8.71 15.75 -3.49
C ILE A 194 -9.58 16.25 -2.32
N LEU A 195 -10.25 15.33 -1.62
CA LEU A 195 -11.10 15.65 -0.47
C LEU A 195 -10.34 16.33 0.67
N ASN A 196 -9.02 16.16 0.77
CA ASN A 196 -8.24 16.82 1.82
C ASN A 196 -8.24 18.35 1.67
N ASP A 197 -8.30 18.86 0.43
CA ASP A 197 -8.32 20.30 0.12
C ASP A 197 -9.74 20.79 -0.21
N ASP A 198 -10.55 19.96 -0.85
CA ASP A 198 -11.95 20.25 -1.18
C ASP A 198 -12.88 19.13 -0.67
N PRO A 199 -13.33 19.19 0.60
CA PRO A 199 -14.21 18.18 1.19
C PRO A 199 -15.56 18.02 0.48
N ASP A 200 -15.99 19.06 -0.23
CA ASP A 200 -17.28 19.09 -0.93
C ASP A 200 -17.18 18.59 -2.37
N TYR A 201 -15.98 18.33 -2.87
CA TYR A 201 -15.73 17.80 -4.22
C TYR A 201 -16.62 16.59 -4.53
N ARG A 202 -17.25 16.62 -5.70
CA ARG A 202 -18.14 15.55 -6.18
C ARG A 202 -17.69 15.08 -7.54
N ILE A 203 -17.43 13.78 -7.64
CA ILE A 203 -17.24 13.12 -8.93
C ILE A 203 -18.59 13.03 -9.66
N SER A 204 -18.56 13.02 -10.98
CA SER A 204 -19.75 12.75 -11.78
C SER A 204 -20.08 11.25 -11.77
N LEU A 205 -21.33 10.90 -12.03
CA LEU A 205 -21.71 9.50 -12.25
C LEU A 205 -21.05 8.93 -13.52
N GLN A 206 -20.72 9.78 -14.50
CA GLN A 206 -20.02 9.39 -15.72
C GLN A 206 -18.65 8.76 -15.41
N ILE A 207 -17.93 9.26 -14.40
CA ILE A 207 -16.64 8.67 -14.00
C ILE A 207 -16.81 7.21 -13.55
N ILE A 208 -17.94 6.86 -12.94
CA ILE A 208 -18.25 5.48 -12.54
C ILE A 208 -18.53 4.61 -13.76
N ASP A 209 -19.21 5.15 -14.78
CA ASP A 209 -19.44 4.46 -16.06
C ASP A 209 -18.13 4.19 -16.78
N ASP A 210 -17.29 5.22 -16.88
CA ASP A 210 -15.99 5.11 -17.54
C ASP A 210 -15.13 4.07 -16.83
N ASP A 211 -15.09 4.09 -15.49
CA ASP A 211 -14.36 3.10 -14.69
C ASP A 211 -14.85 1.67 -14.94
N HIS A 212 -16.17 1.46 -14.96
CA HIS A 212 -16.77 0.15 -15.27
C HIS A 212 -16.40 -0.33 -16.67
N GLU A 213 -16.52 0.54 -17.68
CA GLU A 213 -16.17 0.19 -19.06
C GLU A 213 -14.69 -0.14 -19.20
N TYR A 214 -13.81 0.65 -18.59
CA TYR A 214 -12.36 0.41 -18.62
C TYR A 214 -11.99 -0.93 -18.01
N PHE A 215 -12.50 -1.25 -16.81
CA PHE A 215 -12.18 -2.52 -16.16
C PHE A 215 -12.74 -3.71 -16.95
N ASN A 216 -13.92 -3.58 -17.56
CA ASN A 216 -14.46 -4.63 -18.42
C ASN A 216 -13.59 -4.84 -19.67
N ARG A 217 -13.17 -3.76 -20.35
CA ARG A 217 -12.27 -3.86 -21.51
C ARG A 217 -10.93 -4.52 -21.13
N HIS A 218 -10.37 -4.12 -19.98
CA HIS A 218 -9.12 -4.68 -19.48
C HIS A 218 -9.24 -6.17 -19.17
N ASP A 219 -10.25 -6.55 -18.39
CA ASP A 219 -10.47 -7.95 -18.00
C ASP A 219 -10.72 -8.83 -19.25
N MET A 220 -11.47 -8.32 -20.24
CA MET A 220 -11.69 -9.02 -21.52
C MET A 220 -10.41 -9.19 -22.36
N ALA A 221 -9.52 -8.20 -22.37
CA ALA A 221 -8.23 -8.32 -23.04
C ALA A 221 -7.37 -9.41 -22.38
N VAL A 222 -7.34 -9.42 -21.05
CA VAL A 222 -6.62 -10.42 -20.24
C VAL A 222 -7.15 -11.83 -20.48
N TYR A 223 -8.48 -12.02 -20.58
CA TYR A 223 -9.09 -13.31 -20.93
C TYR A 223 -8.60 -13.86 -22.27
N LYS A 224 -8.63 -12.99 -23.30
CA LYS A 224 -8.21 -13.35 -24.65
C LYS A 224 -6.73 -13.72 -24.70
N GLU A 225 -5.88 -12.93 -24.06
CA GLU A 225 -4.43 -13.16 -24.04
C GLU A 225 -4.05 -14.45 -23.30
N ALA A 226 -4.72 -14.75 -22.18
CA ALA A 226 -4.43 -15.94 -21.39
C ALA A 226 -4.89 -17.25 -22.05
N GLY A 227 -5.53 -17.19 -23.22
CA GLY A 227 -6.16 -18.35 -23.87
C GLY A 227 -7.12 -19.07 -22.92
N ILE A 228 -7.73 -18.32 -22.00
CA ILE A 228 -8.73 -18.84 -21.08
C ILE A 228 -10.02 -18.90 -21.87
N ASP A 229 -10.42 -20.11 -22.23
CA ASP A 229 -11.80 -20.36 -22.58
C ASP A 229 -12.64 -20.19 -21.31
N ILE A 230 -13.46 -19.14 -21.32
CA ILE A 230 -14.40 -18.81 -20.23
C ILE A 230 -15.29 -20.02 -19.92
N GLN A 231 -15.55 -20.90 -20.90
CA GLN A 231 -16.32 -22.13 -20.71
C GLN A 231 -15.58 -23.21 -19.90
N LEU A 232 -14.27 -23.42 -20.12
CA LEU A 232 -13.47 -24.42 -19.39
C LEU A 232 -13.17 -24.02 -17.94
N GLY A 233 -13.10 -22.72 -17.65
CA GLY A 233 -12.99 -22.20 -16.28
C GLY A 233 -14.19 -22.52 -15.38
N ARG A 234 -15.38 -22.61 -15.99
CA ARG A 234 -16.65 -22.88 -15.30
C ARG A 234 -16.73 -24.31 -14.80
N ILE A 235 -16.15 -25.26 -15.53
CA ILE A 235 -16.14 -26.68 -15.15
C ILE A 235 -15.23 -26.91 -13.92
N PHE A 236 -14.14 -26.14 -13.79
CA PHE A 236 -13.19 -26.29 -12.68
C PHE A 236 -13.59 -25.57 -11.39
N SER A 237 -14.28 -24.42 -11.47
CA SER A 237 -14.71 -23.63 -10.31
C SER A 237 -16.00 -24.14 -9.65
N GLY A 238 -16.75 -25.03 -10.32
CA GLY A 238 -17.94 -25.69 -9.77
C GLY A 238 -17.66 -26.75 -8.69
N ARG A 239 -16.40 -26.97 -8.31
CA ARG A 239 -16.03 -27.77 -7.13
C ARG A 239 -15.14 -26.93 -6.22
N PHE A 240 -15.65 -26.65 -5.02
CA PHE A 240 -14.98 -26.06 -3.86
C PHE A 240 -14.77 -24.53 -3.85
N LEU A 241 -15.81 -23.78 -3.48
CA LEU A 241 -15.63 -22.63 -2.59
C LEU A 241 -16.73 -22.68 -1.52
N GLN A 242 -16.37 -23.15 -0.32
CA GLN A 242 -17.22 -23.02 0.86
C GLN A 242 -17.23 -21.56 1.32
N GLU A 243 -18.40 -21.10 1.76
CA GLU A 243 -18.76 -19.71 2.14
C GLU A 243 -18.02 -19.12 3.36
N ARG A 244 -16.83 -19.63 3.74
CA ARG A 244 -16.18 -19.29 5.03
C ARG A 244 -14.88 -18.49 4.97
N ASP A 245 -14.33 -18.16 3.81
CA ASP A 245 -13.05 -17.43 3.70
C ASP A 245 -13.20 -15.91 3.44
N ASP A 246 -14.39 -15.35 3.65
CA ASP A 246 -14.84 -14.11 3.00
C ASP A 246 -14.50 -12.77 3.70
N PHE A 247 -13.52 -12.68 4.60
CA PHE A 247 -13.23 -11.40 5.28
C PHE A 247 -11.78 -10.88 5.34
N GLU A 248 -10.78 -11.59 4.77
CA GLU A 248 -9.38 -11.12 4.86
C GLU A 248 -8.75 -10.65 3.53
N ILE A 249 -9.36 -10.89 2.37
CA ILE A 249 -8.70 -10.72 1.05
C ILE A 249 -9.32 -9.59 0.20
N ILE A 250 -9.72 -8.47 0.81
CA ILE A 250 -10.13 -7.24 0.08
C ILE A 250 -9.18 -6.07 0.34
N SER A 251 -8.10 -6.26 1.12
CA SER A 251 -7.09 -5.21 1.35
C SER A 251 -6.01 -5.12 0.27
N ASP A 252 -6.00 -6.05 -0.69
CA ASP A 252 -4.85 -6.34 -1.57
C ASP A 252 -5.21 -6.27 -3.07
N PHE A 253 -6.19 -5.44 -3.47
CA PHE A 253 -6.36 -5.11 -4.89
C PHE A 253 -5.18 -4.23 -5.33
N ASP A 254 -4.16 -4.91 -5.84
CA ASP A 254 -2.98 -4.32 -6.45
C ASP A 254 -2.83 -4.85 -7.90
N PRO A 255 -3.18 -4.05 -8.92
CA PRO A 255 -2.94 -4.40 -10.32
C PRO A 255 -1.45 -4.54 -10.67
N ALA A 256 -0.51 -4.27 -9.75
CA ALA A 256 0.91 -4.55 -9.90
C ALA A 256 1.36 -5.93 -9.39
N LYS A 257 0.48 -6.76 -8.80
CA LYS A 257 0.71 -8.23 -8.85
C LYS A 257 0.58 -8.76 -10.28
N GLU A 258 0.05 -7.95 -11.22
CA GLU A 258 -0.17 -8.30 -12.62
C GLU A 258 0.86 -7.72 -13.61
N ASN A 259 2.16 -7.93 -13.36
CA ASN A 259 3.19 -7.86 -14.42
C ASN A 259 3.07 -9.07 -15.40
N TRP A 260 1.91 -9.22 -16.06
CA TRP A 260 1.70 -10.27 -17.10
C TRP A 260 2.09 -9.79 -18.49
N LEU A 261 2.00 -8.49 -18.74
CA LEU A 261 2.35 -7.90 -20.01
C LEU A 261 3.72 -7.21 -19.92
N SER A 262 4.70 -7.90 -20.50
CA SER A 262 6.09 -7.51 -20.71
C SER A 262 6.43 -6.01 -20.60
N LYS A 263 7.11 -5.63 -19.50
CA LYS A 263 8.48 -5.07 -19.51
C LYS A 263 8.96 -4.71 -18.09
N GLY A 264 9.92 -5.48 -17.60
CA GLY A 264 10.99 -4.99 -16.72
C GLY A 264 10.69 -4.85 -15.23
N GLY A 265 10.86 -5.94 -14.47
CA GLY A 265 11.18 -5.89 -13.03
C GLY A 265 10.23 -6.66 -12.13
N SER A 266 10.32 -8.00 -12.13
CA SER A 266 9.53 -8.85 -11.22
C SER A 266 10.30 -9.20 -9.96
N MET A 267 9.66 -8.99 -8.80
CA MET A 267 9.75 -9.97 -7.73
C MET A 267 8.91 -11.17 -8.21
N HIS A 268 9.58 -12.24 -8.61
CA HIS A 268 8.96 -13.34 -9.33
C HIS A 268 8.10 -14.23 -8.40
N ILE A 269 6.85 -13.83 -8.17
CA ILE A 269 5.74 -14.82 -8.10
C ILE A 269 5.71 -15.63 -9.41
N ASN A 270 6.28 -15.07 -10.48
CA ASN A 270 6.44 -15.69 -11.77
C ASN A 270 7.24 -17.01 -11.78
N ASP A 271 8.07 -17.28 -10.77
CA ASP A 271 8.96 -18.46 -10.73
C ASP A 271 8.38 -19.63 -9.92
N TYR A 272 7.35 -19.38 -9.11
CA TYR A 272 6.75 -20.40 -8.22
C TYR A 272 5.49 -21.05 -8.79
N PHE A 273 4.87 -20.43 -9.78
CA PHE A 273 3.60 -20.89 -10.32
C PHE A 273 3.74 -21.20 -11.81
N SER A 274 3.40 -22.44 -12.19
CA SER A 274 3.27 -22.81 -13.59
C SER A 274 2.29 -21.88 -14.30
N LYS A 275 2.40 -21.77 -15.63
CA LYS A 275 1.42 -21.03 -16.46
C LYS A 275 -0.02 -21.43 -16.12
N ASP A 276 -0.26 -22.69 -15.79
CA ASP A 276 -1.59 -23.21 -15.42
C ASP A 276 -2.05 -22.80 -14.02
N HIS A 277 -1.16 -22.68 -13.04
CA HIS A 277 -1.53 -22.20 -11.72
C HIS A 277 -1.87 -20.71 -11.74
N LYS A 278 -1.08 -19.93 -12.48
CA LYS A 278 -1.36 -18.53 -12.78
C LYS A 278 -2.70 -18.35 -13.48
N LYS A 279 -2.96 -19.17 -14.51
CA LYS A 279 -4.24 -19.22 -15.22
C LYS A 279 -5.40 -19.54 -14.27
N ARG A 280 -5.24 -20.51 -13.37
CA ARG A 280 -6.23 -20.87 -12.33
C ARG A 280 -6.48 -19.76 -11.32
N TYR A 281 -5.43 -19.13 -10.78
CA TYR A 281 -5.58 -18.04 -9.81
C TYR A 281 -6.30 -16.83 -10.41
N LEU A 282 -5.92 -16.45 -11.64
CA LEU A 282 -6.61 -15.41 -12.41
C LEU A 282 -8.08 -15.79 -12.64
N LEU A 283 -8.33 -17.05 -12.99
CA LEU A 283 -9.67 -17.57 -13.18
C LEU A 283 -10.52 -17.52 -11.91
N GLU A 284 -9.99 -17.93 -10.76
CA GLU A 284 -10.66 -17.88 -9.46
C GLU A 284 -10.92 -16.43 -9.01
N ARG A 285 -9.95 -15.52 -9.19
CA ARG A 285 -10.10 -14.11 -8.84
C ARG A 285 -11.17 -13.44 -9.68
N LEU A 286 -11.13 -13.64 -11.00
CA LEU A 286 -12.15 -13.11 -11.90
C LEU A 286 -13.49 -13.80 -11.63
N ALA A 287 -13.49 -15.11 -11.36
CA ALA A 287 -14.70 -15.84 -10.96
C ALA A 287 -15.34 -15.22 -9.71
N ARG A 288 -14.55 -14.81 -8.71
CA ARG A 288 -15.07 -14.13 -7.52
C ARG A 288 -15.62 -12.72 -7.81
N ARG A 289 -14.97 -11.96 -8.70
CA ARG A 289 -15.46 -10.64 -9.14
C ARG A 289 -16.80 -10.73 -9.87
N TYR A 290 -16.98 -11.81 -10.63
CA TYR A 290 -18.02 -11.94 -11.64
C TYR A 290 -19.17 -12.89 -11.27
N TYR A 291 -18.91 -13.93 -10.48
CA TYR A 291 -19.83 -15.06 -10.27
C TYR A 291 -20.39 -15.14 -8.84
N TYR A 292 -19.81 -14.44 -7.85
CA TYR A 292 -20.35 -14.45 -6.47
C TYR A 292 -21.74 -13.78 -6.34
N ARG A 293 -22.24 -13.11 -7.39
CA ARG A 293 -23.58 -12.50 -7.41
C ARG A 293 -24.55 -13.07 -8.44
N TYR A 294 -24.11 -13.95 -9.34
CA TYR A 294 -24.94 -14.43 -10.44
C TYR A 294 -24.98 -15.96 -10.48
N PRO A 295 -26.09 -16.59 -10.06
CA PRO A 295 -26.21 -18.04 -10.00
C PRO A 295 -26.45 -18.72 -11.36
N SER A 296 -26.63 -17.97 -12.45
CA SER A 296 -26.86 -18.55 -13.78
C SER A 296 -25.59 -18.61 -14.64
N VAL A 297 -25.25 -19.83 -15.04
CA VAL A 297 -24.23 -20.10 -16.04
C VAL A 297 -24.77 -19.65 -17.41
N MET A 298 -24.47 -18.43 -17.85
CA MET A 298 -24.84 -17.98 -19.20
C MET A 298 -23.82 -18.50 -20.23
N GLU A 299 -24.27 -19.30 -21.20
CA GLU A 299 -23.40 -19.98 -22.19
C GLU A 299 -22.70 -19.00 -23.15
N ASN A 300 -23.28 -17.82 -23.37
CA ASN A 300 -22.81 -16.77 -24.26
C ASN A 300 -22.10 -15.62 -23.51
N PRO A 301 -20.83 -15.29 -23.82
CA PRO A 301 -20.11 -14.15 -23.25
C PRO A 301 -20.79 -12.80 -23.43
N ASP A 302 -21.49 -12.58 -24.55
CA ASP A 302 -22.15 -11.30 -24.84
C ASP A 302 -23.40 -11.10 -23.95
N ASP A 303 -24.19 -12.16 -23.77
CA ASP A 303 -25.35 -12.14 -22.87
C ASP A 303 -24.92 -11.91 -21.41
N TYR A 304 -23.76 -12.47 -21.04
CA TYR A 304 -23.15 -12.23 -19.74
C TYR A 304 -22.71 -10.77 -19.54
N ILE A 305 -22.04 -10.16 -20.52
CA ILE A 305 -21.67 -8.74 -20.47
C ILE A 305 -22.92 -7.87 -20.37
N MET A 306 -23.98 -8.23 -21.11
CA MET A 306 -25.27 -7.53 -21.03
C MET A 306 -25.88 -7.60 -19.62
N GLU A 307 -25.88 -8.77 -18.96
CA GLU A 307 -26.35 -8.87 -17.57
C GLU A 307 -25.46 -8.10 -16.60
N LEU A 308 -24.14 -8.14 -16.77
CA LEU A 308 -23.19 -7.38 -15.95
C LEU A 308 -23.47 -5.88 -16.06
N ASN A 309 -23.67 -5.37 -17.27
CA ASN A 309 -24.03 -3.98 -17.51
C ASN A 309 -25.39 -3.65 -16.89
N ARG A 310 -26.39 -4.53 -17.04
CA ARG A 310 -27.70 -4.35 -16.41
C ARG A 310 -27.61 -4.30 -14.88
N HIS A 311 -26.77 -5.15 -14.28
CA HIS A 311 -26.48 -5.15 -12.84
C HIS A 311 -25.81 -3.86 -12.41
N PHE A 312 -24.78 -3.47 -13.14
CA PHE A 312 -24.04 -2.24 -12.90
C PHE A 312 -24.97 -1.04 -12.93
N GLU A 313 -25.82 -0.90 -13.94
CA GLU A 313 -26.80 0.20 -14.01
C GLU A 313 -27.74 0.23 -12.80
N ARG A 314 -28.18 -0.94 -12.31
CA ARG A 314 -29.00 -1.03 -11.08
C ARG A 314 -28.26 -0.61 -9.81
N GLU A 315 -26.98 -0.99 -9.70
CA GLU A 315 -26.16 -0.74 -8.50
C GLU A 315 -25.27 0.51 -8.63
N LYS A 316 -25.31 1.24 -9.76
CA LYS A 316 -24.38 2.33 -10.10
C LYS A 316 -24.31 3.39 -9.03
N VAL A 317 -25.46 3.81 -8.52
CA VAL A 317 -25.57 4.79 -7.43
C VAL A 317 -24.87 4.25 -6.18
N LYS A 318 -25.11 2.98 -5.81
CA LYS A 318 -24.45 2.33 -4.67
C LYS A 318 -22.93 2.23 -4.85
N THR A 319 -22.46 1.95 -6.06
CA THR A 319 -21.02 1.95 -6.40
C THR A 319 -20.42 3.34 -6.22
N TYR A 320 -21.07 4.39 -6.73
CA TYR A 320 -20.67 5.79 -6.53
C TYR A 320 -20.52 6.13 -5.04
N ILE A 321 -21.51 5.74 -4.23
CA ILE A 321 -21.54 5.98 -2.79
C ILE A 321 -20.38 5.23 -2.11
N THR A 322 -20.17 3.98 -2.49
CA THR A 322 -19.06 3.16 -1.97
C THR A 322 -17.72 3.83 -2.23
N VAL A 323 -17.46 4.26 -3.47
CA VAL A 323 -16.23 4.98 -3.84
C VAL A 323 -16.04 6.21 -2.95
N ARG A 324 -17.10 7.01 -2.74
CA ARG A 324 -17.06 8.20 -1.90
C ARG A 324 -16.78 7.88 -0.43
N ILE A 325 -17.45 6.88 0.14
CA ILE A 325 -17.25 6.48 1.55
C ILE A 325 -15.81 6.02 1.79
N TYR A 326 -15.26 5.20 0.89
CA TYR A 326 -13.88 4.75 1.01
C TYR A 326 -12.88 5.90 0.79
N ALA A 327 -13.21 6.90 -0.04
CA ALA A 327 -12.38 8.09 -0.16
C ALA A 327 -12.37 8.90 1.16
N ILE A 328 -13.53 9.07 1.81
CA ILE A 328 -13.62 9.70 3.13
C ILE A 328 -12.76 8.93 4.15
N LEU A 329 -12.85 7.60 4.17
CA LEU A 329 -12.03 6.74 5.03
C LEU A 329 -10.54 7.03 4.88
N TYR A 330 -10.06 7.15 3.64
CA TYR A 330 -8.64 7.33 3.34
C TYR A 330 -8.16 8.79 3.35
N SER A 331 -9.06 9.76 3.43
CA SER A 331 -8.70 11.17 3.55
C SER A 331 -8.07 11.49 4.91
N HIS A 332 -7.34 12.59 4.99
CA HIS A 332 -6.75 13.17 6.21
C HIS A 332 -7.66 14.22 6.87
N LEU A 333 -8.92 14.28 6.46
CA LEU A 333 -9.90 15.19 7.03
C LEU A 333 -10.08 14.99 8.54
N GLU A 334 -10.36 16.10 9.23
CA GLU A 334 -10.77 16.06 10.63
C GLU A 334 -12.04 15.22 10.82
N MET A 335 -12.18 14.59 11.99
CA MET A 335 -13.22 13.61 12.24
C MET A 335 -14.64 14.22 12.15
N ASN A 336 -14.82 15.46 12.59
CA ASN A 336 -16.07 16.23 12.43
C ASN A 336 -16.50 16.37 10.96
N ILE A 337 -15.56 16.71 10.06
CA ILE A 337 -15.81 16.83 8.62
C ILE A 337 -16.18 15.47 8.05
N LYS A 338 -15.41 14.42 8.38
CA LYS A 338 -15.73 13.04 7.97
C LYS A 338 -17.12 12.62 8.43
N THR A 339 -17.48 12.92 9.68
CA THR A 339 -18.82 12.66 10.23
C THR A 339 -19.90 13.32 9.38
N GLN A 340 -19.74 14.61 9.04
CA GLN A 340 -20.74 15.32 8.24
C GLN A 340 -20.87 14.74 6.83
N LEU A 341 -19.75 14.42 6.17
CA LEU A 341 -19.75 13.80 4.85
C LEU A 341 -20.42 12.42 4.87
N MET A 342 -20.20 11.63 5.93
CA MET A 342 -20.86 10.34 6.12
C MET A 342 -22.37 10.49 6.39
N LYS A 343 -22.80 11.48 7.20
CA LYS A 343 -24.23 11.79 7.41
C LYS A 343 -24.91 12.12 6.08
N ASN A 344 -24.25 12.90 5.22
CA ASN A 344 -24.73 13.23 3.88
C ASN A 344 -24.83 11.98 3.00
N CYS A 345 -23.81 11.11 3.01
CA CYS A 345 -23.85 9.83 2.29
C CYS A 345 -24.97 8.93 2.81
N TYR A 346 -25.17 8.82 4.13
CA TYR A 346 -26.22 7.96 4.69
C TYR A 346 -27.62 8.46 4.33
N THR A 347 -27.85 9.78 4.43
CA THR A 347 -29.16 10.38 4.20
C THR A 347 -29.68 10.08 2.79
N VAL A 348 -28.80 10.10 1.80
CA VAL A 348 -29.15 9.85 0.39
C VAL A 348 -29.43 8.37 0.11
N THR A 349 -28.88 7.44 0.89
CA THR A 349 -28.61 6.07 0.42
C THR A 349 -29.15 4.99 1.33
N LYS A 350 -29.20 5.31 2.62
CA LYS A 350 -29.52 4.38 3.70
C LYS A 350 -28.60 3.14 3.71
N ASP A 351 -27.39 3.24 3.16
CA ASP A 351 -26.44 2.13 3.06
C ASP A 351 -25.86 1.78 4.45
N THR A 352 -26.09 0.55 4.92
CA THR A 352 -25.58 0.06 6.20
C THR A 352 -24.07 -0.24 6.17
N GLY A 353 -23.44 -0.29 4.98
CA GLY A 353 -21.99 -0.40 4.81
C GLY A 353 -21.21 0.76 5.46
N LEU A 354 -21.86 1.91 5.66
CA LEU A 354 -21.31 3.04 6.41
C LEU A 354 -20.94 2.69 7.86
N ILE A 355 -21.62 1.72 8.48
CA ILE A 355 -21.32 1.25 9.85
C ILE A 355 -19.93 0.62 9.90
N TYR A 356 -19.59 -0.22 8.92
CA TYR A 356 -18.28 -0.87 8.84
C TYR A 356 -17.16 0.18 8.73
N VAL A 357 -17.37 1.20 7.89
CA VAL A 357 -16.39 2.26 7.65
C VAL A 357 -16.24 3.18 8.86
N ALA A 358 -17.34 3.56 9.52
CA ALA A 358 -17.31 4.34 10.75
C ALA A 358 -16.53 3.62 11.86
N ARG A 359 -16.78 2.31 12.04
CA ARG A 359 -16.05 1.48 13.00
C ARG A 359 -14.55 1.46 12.70
N ARG A 360 -14.16 1.32 11.43
CA ARG A 360 -12.74 1.30 11.01
C ARG A 360 -12.03 2.62 11.29
N MET A 361 -12.74 3.75 11.26
CA MET A 361 -12.18 5.06 11.59
C MET A 361 -12.21 5.39 13.08
N GLY A 362 -12.95 4.64 13.90
CA GLY A 362 -13.26 5.04 15.27
C GLY A 362 -14.21 6.24 15.35
N ASN A 363 -15.09 6.42 14.35
CA ASN A 363 -16.04 7.54 14.32
C ASN A 363 -17.28 7.25 15.20
N VAL A 364 -17.14 7.47 16.50
CA VAL A 364 -18.20 7.25 17.50
C VAL A 364 -19.39 8.18 17.27
N GLU A 365 -19.15 9.46 16.95
CA GLU A 365 -20.19 10.47 16.76
C GLU A 365 -21.16 10.09 15.63
N PHE A 366 -20.64 9.61 14.49
CA PHE A 366 -21.47 9.14 13.40
C PHE A 366 -22.32 7.93 13.79
N LEU A 367 -21.76 6.97 14.54
CA LEU A 367 -22.48 5.78 14.99
C LEU A 367 -23.62 6.14 15.95
N GLU A 368 -23.37 7.03 16.91
CA GLU A 368 -24.41 7.55 17.80
C GLU A 368 -25.50 8.31 17.03
N TRP A 369 -25.11 9.12 16.04
CA TRP A 369 -26.06 9.81 15.19
C TRP A 369 -26.94 8.83 14.42
N MET A 370 -26.36 7.77 13.84
CA MET A 370 -27.12 6.72 13.15
C MET A 370 -28.14 6.07 14.08
N MET A 371 -27.77 5.72 15.32
CA MET A 371 -28.68 5.11 16.30
C MET A 371 -29.89 5.97 16.66
N ARG A 372 -29.78 7.30 16.58
CA ARG A 372 -30.87 8.23 16.88
C ARG A 372 -31.78 8.51 15.67
N ASN A 373 -31.29 8.24 14.46
CA ASN A 373 -31.95 8.57 13.21
C ASN A 373 -32.36 7.31 12.41
N TYR A 374 -32.28 6.15 13.06
CA TYR A 374 -32.79 4.85 12.60
C TYR A 374 -34.02 4.51 13.44
#